data_AF-A0A7Y2ANH7-F1
#
_entry.id   AF-A0A7Y2ANH7-F1
#
_cell.length_a   1.000
_cell.length_b   1.000
_cell.length_c   1.000
_cell.angle_alpha   90.00
_cell.angle_beta   90.00
_cell.angle_gamma   90.00
#
_symmetry.space_group_name_H-M   'P 1'
#
loop_
_entity.id
_entity.type
_entity.pdbx_description
1 polymer ?
#
loop_
_entity_poly.entity_id
_entity_poly.type
_entity_poly.pdbx_seq_one_letter_code
_entity_poly.pdbx_strand_id
1 'polypeptide(L)'
;MPVRRIFTASLLVLVAISLAATLLPVLAAQPDTPSWKAVQEAINQGLPKTAIEKLDPIIADAKNAKRYDEAIRAISMKISLEGNIQGNKPEEKITRMQAEIESAPEAMKPAMNAVLANWYWHYFQQNRWRFMQRTQTAAPPSDDFTTWDLPRILAEIDKQFELALAESETLQD
;
A
#
# COMPACT_ATOMS: atom_id res chain seq x y z
N MET A 1 27.12 -55.64 31.00
CA MET A 1 27.14 -55.10 29.63
C MET A 1 25.93 -54.19 29.46
N PRO A 2 26.09 -52.96 28.91
CA PRO A 2 25.08 -51.90 29.00
C PRO A 2 24.22 -51.78 27.72
N VAL A 3 23.00 -51.28 27.84
CA VAL A 3 22.25 -50.75 26.68
C VAL A 3 21.80 -49.32 27.02
N ARG A 4 22.45 -48.35 26.38
CA ARG A 4 22.04 -46.95 26.32
C ARG A 4 20.72 -46.84 25.54
N ARG A 5 19.76 -46.07 26.03
CA ARG A 5 18.65 -45.53 25.22
C ARG A 5 18.71 -44.01 25.29
N ILE A 6 19.30 -43.41 24.25
CA ILE A 6 19.22 -41.97 23.96
C ILE A 6 18.14 -41.84 22.90
N PHE A 7 16.94 -41.38 23.25
CA PHE A 7 15.93 -40.97 22.28
C PHE A 7 14.94 -39.97 22.91
N THR A 8 15.42 -38.79 23.28
CA THR A 8 14.55 -37.63 23.56
C THR A 8 15.28 -36.34 23.19
N ALA A 9 15.58 -36.14 21.91
CA ALA A 9 16.17 -34.88 21.45
C ALA A 9 15.81 -34.53 20.00
N SER A 10 14.63 -34.93 19.52
CA SER A 10 14.25 -34.73 18.10
C SER A 10 12.96 -33.96 17.87
N LEU A 11 12.27 -33.49 18.91
CA LEU A 11 11.00 -32.74 18.76
C LEU A 11 11.14 -31.22 18.94
N LEU A 12 12.23 -30.73 19.55
CA LEU A 12 12.40 -29.30 19.83
C LEU A 12 13.07 -28.49 18.70
N VAL A 13 13.72 -29.15 17.74
CA VAL A 13 14.41 -28.46 16.63
C VAL A 13 13.45 -28.12 15.49
N LEU A 14 12.34 -28.86 15.34
CA LEU A 14 11.37 -28.63 14.26
C LEU A 14 10.50 -27.38 14.48
N VAL A 15 10.21 -27.00 15.73
CA VAL A 15 9.39 -25.80 16.03
C VAL A 15 10.18 -24.50 15.83
N ALA A 16 11.50 -24.51 16.05
CA ALA A 16 12.35 -23.32 15.88
C ALA A 16 12.58 -22.95 14.40
N ILE A 17 12.52 -23.92 13.48
CA ILE A 17 12.70 -23.68 12.04
C ILE A 17 11.40 -23.16 11.40
N SER A 18 10.22 -23.53 11.93
CA SER A 18 8.93 -23.05 11.43
C SER A 18 8.70 -21.57 11.71
N LEU A 19 9.28 -21.01 12.77
CA LEU A 19 9.07 -19.60 13.15
C LEU A 19 9.99 -18.62 12.38
N ALA A 20 11.06 -19.12 11.75
CA ALA A 20 11.97 -18.29 10.96
C ALA A 20 11.53 -18.12 9.49
N ALA A 21 10.62 -18.98 9.00
CA ALA A 21 10.18 -18.97 7.60
C ALA A 21 9.12 -17.89 7.28
N THR A 22 8.56 -17.21 8.28
CA THR A 22 7.50 -16.20 8.08
C THR A 22 8.02 -14.77 7.87
N LEU A 23 9.35 -14.58 7.80
CA LEU A 23 9.97 -13.26 7.64
C LEU A 23 10.61 -13.04 6.26
N LEU A 24 10.23 -13.82 5.25
CA LEU A 24 10.48 -13.37 3.88
C LEU A 24 9.55 -12.18 3.63
N PRO A 25 10.07 -10.97 3.34
CA PRO A 25 9.21 -9.95 2.78
C PRO A 25 8.64 -10.57 1.50
N VAL A 26 7.31 -10.68 1.43
CA VAL A 26 6.63 -10.95 0.18
C VAL A 26 6.92 -9.72 -0.70
N LEU A 27 8.04 -9.76 -1.39
CA LEU A 27 8.30 -8.86 -2.50
C LEU A 27 7.25 -9.25 -3.53
N ALA A 28 6.22 -8.41 -3.66
CA ALA A 28 5.28 -8.52 -4.76
C ALA A 28 6.12 -8.55 -6.04
N ALA A 29 6.14 -9.70 -6.73
CA ALA A 29 6.99 -9.90 -7.89
C ALA A 29 6.68 -8.79 -8.91
N GLN A 30 7.65 -7.92 -9.20
CA GLN A 30 7.52 -6.95 -10.28
C GLN A 30 7.42 -7.70 -11.61
N PRO A 31 6.61 -7.23 -12.57
CA PRO A 31 6.51 -7.91 -13.86
C PRO A 31 7.88 -7.86 -14.54
N ASP A 32 8.41 -9.00 -14.96
CA ASP A 32 9.74 -9.10 -15.59
C ASP A 32 9.71 -8.66 -17.07
N THR A 33 9.07 -7.52 -17.35
CA THR A 33 8.97 -6.97 -18.70
C THR A 33 10.06 -5.92 -18.93
N PRO A 34 10.48 -5.70 -20.20
CA PRO A 34 11.41 -4.62 -20.53
C PRO A 34 10.95 -3.23 -20.07
N SER A 35 9.64 -2.96 -20.09
CA SER A 35 9.07 -1.69 -19.64
C SER A 35 9.29 -1.45 -18.14
N TRP A 36 9.03 -2.46 -17.31
CA TRP A 36 9.26 -2.39 -15.86
C TRP A 36 10.75 -2.32 -15.49
N LYS A 37 11.62 -3.00 -16.24
CA LYS A 37 13.09 -2.85 -16.09
C LYS A 37 13.53 -1.40 -16.31
N ALA A 38 13.00 -0.74 -17.32
CA ALA A 38 13.34 0.65 -17.61
C ALA A 38 12.83 1.63 -16.52
N VAL A 39 11.67 1.35 -15.93
CA VAL A 39 11.18 2.10 -14.76
C VAL A 39 12.13 1.90 -13.57
N GLN A 40 12.48 0.66 -13.26
CA GLN A 40 13.32 0.35 -12.11
C GLN A 40 14.73 0.93 -12.26
N GLU A 41 15.30 0.91 -13.46
CA GLU A 41 16.59 1.54 -13.74
C GLU A 41 16.55 3.05 -13.47
N ALA A 42 15.50 3.75 -13.93
CA ALA A 42 15.34 5.17 -13.66
C ALA A 42 15.20 5.46 -12.15
N ILE A 43 14.48 4.61 -11.42
CA ILE A 43 14.38 4.71 -9.95
C ILE A 43 15.76 4.52 -9.29
N ASN A 44 16.50 3.50 -9.69
CA ASN A 44 17.82 3.18 -9.14
C ASN A 44 18.85 4.29 -9.40
N GLN A 45 18.72 4.98 -10.54
CA GLN A 45 19.55 6.14 -10.89
C GLN A 45 19.12 7.44 -10.20
N GLY A 46 18.06 7.42 -9.38
CA GLY A 46 17.55 8.62 -8.72
C GLY A 46 16.86 9.60 -9.68
N LEU A 47 16.26 9.09 -10.76
CA LEU A 47 15.58 9.86 -11.80
C LEU A 47 14.04 9.67 -11.70
N PRO A 48 13.37 10.19 -10.66
CA PRO A 48 11.95 9.95 -10.43
C PRO A 48 11.06 10.50 -11.55
N LYS A 49 11.43 11.61 -12.20
CA LYS A 49 10.71 12.15 -13.36
C LYS A 49 10.72 11.19 -14.55
N THR A 50 11.90 10.66 -14.88
CA THR A 50 12.07 9.67 -15.95
C THR A 50 11.35 8.37 -15.64
N ALA A 51 11.32 7.94 -14.37
CA ALA A 51 10.52 6.79 -13.96
C ALA A 51 9.01 7.03 -14.17
N ILE A 52 8.51 8.23 -13.83
CA ILE A 52 7.10 8.61 -14.06
C ILE A 52 6.76 8.61 -15.55
N GLU A 53 7.59 9.22 -16.40
CA GLU A 53 7.38 9.22 -17.86
C GLU A 53 7.31 7.81 -18.44
N LYS A 54 8.04 6.85 -17.87
CA LYS A 54 8.01 5.43 -18.27
C LYS A 54 6.80 4.68 -17.70
N LEU A 55 6.22 5.12 -16.60
CA LEU A 55 5.01 4.54 -16.02
C LEU A 55 3.76 4.91 -16.81
N ASP A 56 3.68 6.13 -17.36
CA ASP A 56 2.52 6.60 -18.12
C ASP A 56 2.04 5.63 -19.24
N PRO A 57 2.91 5.14 -20.15
CA PRO A 57 2.48 4.17 -21.16
C PRO A 57 2.09 2.81 -20.57
N ILE A 58 2.70 2.38 -19.46
CA ILE A 58 2.34 1.14 -18.76
C ILE A 58 0.93 1.26 -18.18
N ILE A 59 0.60 2.40 -17.54
CA ILE A 59 -0.73 2.67 -16.99
C ILE A 59 -1.77 2.65 -18.11
N ALA A 60 -1.52 3.37 -19.20
CA ALA A 60 -2.45 3.45 -20.33
C ALA A 60 -2.72 2.07 -20.95
N ASP A 61 -1.66 1.30 -21.23
CA ASP A 61 -1.77 -0.05 -21.77
C ASP A 61 -2.50 -0.99 -20.81
N ALA A 62 -2.13 -1.00 -19.53
CA ALA A 62 -2.76 -1.85 -18.53
C ALA A 62 -4.26 -1.53 -18.35
N LYS A 63 -4.65 -0.24 -18.33
CA LYS A 63 -6.06 0.16 -18.28
C LYS A 63 -6.83 -0.31 -19.52
N ASN A 64 -6.27 -0.14 -20.72
CA ASN A 64 -6.90 -0.55 -21.98
C ASN A 64 -7.04 -2.08 -22.09
N ALA A 65 -6.02 -2.82 -21.66
CA ALA A 65 -5.99 -4.27 -21.64
C ALA A 65 -6.74 -4.88 -20.44
N LYS A 66 -7.35 -4.05 -19.57
CA LYS A 66 -8.03 -4.45 -18.32
C LYS A 66 -7.15 -5.25 -17.35
N ARG A 67 -5.84 -5.03 -17.39
CA ARG A 67 -4.85 -5.59 -16.47
C ARG A 67 -4.79 -4.70 -15.23
N TYR A 68 -5.89 -4.70 -14.48
CA TYR A 68 -6.16 -3.72 -13.43
C TYR A 68 -5.15 -3.78 -12.27
N ASP A 69 -4.66 -4.96 -11.93
CA ASP A 69 -3.59 -5.17 -10.95
C ASP A 69 -2.31 -4.40 -11.32
N GLU A 70 -1.89 -4.47 -12.58
CA GLU A 70 -0.73 -3.75 -13.08
C GLU A 70 -0.98 -2.24 -13.14
N ALA A 71 -2.18 -1.83 -13.58
CA ALA A 71 -2.57 -0.42 -13.61
C ALA A 71 -2.51 0.20 -12.21
N ILE A 72 -3.10 -0.44 -11.20
CA ILE A 72 -3.10 0.04 -9.81
C ILE A 72 -1.69 0.12 -9.25
N ARG A 73 -0.85 -0.89 -9.52
CA ARG A 73 0.56 -0.89 -9.10
C ARG A 73 1.32 0.28 -9.73
N ALA A 74 1.16 0.50 -11.03
CA ALA A 74 1.84 1.57 -11.74
C ALA A 74 1.38 2.97 -11.29
N ILE A 75 0.07 3.16 -11.07
CA ILE A 75 -0.51 4.39 -10.51
C ILE A 75 0.03 4.65 -9.10
N SER A 76 0.03 3.65 -8.22
CA SER A 76 0.53 3.78 -6.84
C SER A 76 2.02 4.14 -6.80
N MET A 77 2.82 3.56 -7.70
CA MET A 77 4.24 3.89 -7.87
C MET A 77 4.41 5.32 -8.38
N LYS A 78 3.65 5.73 -9.39
CA LYS A 78 3.67 7.08 -9.95
C LYS A 78 3.39 8.13 -8.87
N ILE A 79 2.29 7.98 -8.13
CA ILE A 79 1.93 8.88 -7.03
C ILE A 79 3.04 8.95 -5.97
N SER A 80 3.65 7.79 -5.65
CA SER A 80 4.75 7.73 -4.68
C SER A 80 5.98 8.53 -5.14
N LEU A 81 6.34 8.40 -6.42
CA LEU A 81 7.47 9.13 -7.02
C LEU A 81 7.19 10.62 -7.16
N GLU A 82 5.96 10.99 -7.50
CA GLU A 82 5.55 12.40 -7.57
C GLU A 82 5.64 13.07 -6.19
N GLY A 83 5.20 12.38 -5.14
CA GLY A 83 5.37 12.85 -3.76
C GLY A 83 6.85 13.07 -3.42
N ASN A 84 7.75 12.18 -3.85
CA ASN A 84 9.20 12.37 -3.63
C ASN A 84 9.74 13.64 -4.30
N ILE A 85 9.18 14.04 -5.45
CA ILE A 85 9.59 15.25 -6.18
C ILE A 85 9.05 16.51 -5.49
N GLN A 86 7.86 16.46 -4.89
CA GLN A 86 7.17 17.63 -4.33
C GLN A 86 7.45 17.87 -2.83
N GLY A 87 8.54 17.32 -2.31
CA GLY A 87 8.97 17.51 -0.92
C GLY A 87 8.52 16.41 0.04
N ASN A 88 8.07 15.27 -0.49
CA ASN A 88 7.70 14.06 0.24
C ASN A 88 6.64 14.29 1.33
N LYS A 89 5.67 15.16 1.02
CA LYS A 89 4.51 15.37 1.88
C LYS A 89 3.62 14.13 1.80
N PRO A 90 3.45 13.37 2.89
CA PRO A 90 2.58 12.19 2.88
C PRO A 90 1.14 12.56 2.49
N GLU A 91 0.76 13.81 2.68
CA GLU A 91 -0.58 14.28 2.38
C GLU A 91 -0.94 14.27 0.90
N GLU A 92 0.03 14.61 0.05
CA GLU A 92 -0.21 14.71 -1.38
C GLU A 92 -0.49 13.35 -2.01
N LYS A 93 0.10 12.28 -1.44
CA LYS A 93 -0.15 10.90 -1.92
C LYS A 93 -1.61 10.51 -1.69
N ILE A 94 -2.15 10.83 -0.52
CA ILE A 94 -3.55 10.58 -0.16
C ILE A 94 -4.48 11.33 -1.13
N THR A 95 -4.28 12.65 -1.29
CA THR A 95 -5.13 13.47 -2.17
C THR A 95 -5.10 13.01 -3.63
N ARG A 96 -3.92 12.61 -4.14
CA ARG A 96 -3.79 12.09 -5.51
C ARG A 96 -4.50 10.75 -5.69
N MET A 97 -4.38 9.84 -4.73
CA MET A 97 -5.07 8.54 -4.82
C MET A 97 -6.58 8.72 -4.75
N GLN A 98 -7.09 9.64 -3.93
CA GLN A 98 -8.51 9.98 -3.91
C GLN A 98 -8.99 10.41 -5.31
N ALA A 99 -8.27 11.33 -5.96
CA ALA A 99 -8.61 11.79 -7.31
C ALA A 99 -8.53 10.68 -8.37
N GLU A 100 -7.54 9.78 -8.26
CA GLU A 100 -7.43 8.61 -9.14
C GLU A 100 -8.59 7.63 -8.95
N ILE A 101 -9.03 7.38 -7.71
CA ILE A 101 -10.17 6.51 -7.39
C ILE A 101 -11.47 7.06 -7.99
N GLU A 102 -11.69 8.37 -7.97
CA GLU A 102 -12.89 9.00 -8.53
C GLU A 102 -13.08 8.72 -10.03
N SER A 103 -11.98 8.67 -10.78
CA SER A 103 -11.97 8.43 -12.22
C SER A 103 -11.68 6.97 -12.62
N ALA A 104 -11.45 6.09 -11.65
CA ALA A 104 -11.10 4.70 -11.90
C ALA A 104 -12.34 3.85 -12.27
N PRO A 105 -12.17 2.82 -13.13
CA PRO A 105 -13.17 1.76 -13.29
C PRO A 105 -13.55 1.13 -11.95
N GLU A 106 -14.81 0.73 -11.78
CA GLU A 106 -15.31 0.15 -10.52
C GLU A 106 -14.44 -1.02 -10.03
N ALA A 107 -14.02 -1.92 -10.94
CA ALA A 107 -13.18 -3.09 -10.62
C ALA A 107 -11.76 -2.73 -10.11
N MET A 108 -11.31 -1.47 -10.23
CA MET A 108 -10.04 -1.03 -9.66
C MET A 108 -10.21 -0.43 -8.26
N LYS A 109 -11.38 0.11 -7.95
CA LYS A 109 -11.59 0.92 -6.75
C LYS A 109 -11.30 0.17 -5.46
N PRO A 110 -11.70 -1.10 -5.26
CA PRO A 110 -11.47 -1.79 -3.98
C PRO A 110 -9.99 -1.94 -3.63
N ALA A 111 -9.16 -2.38 -4.58
CA ALA A 111 -7.72 -2.47 -4.37
C ALA A 111 -7.07 -1.08 -4.22
N MET A 112 -7.55 -0.04 -4.93
CA MET A 112 -7.07 1.34 -4.71
C MET A 112 -7.48 1.89 -3.33
N ASN A 113 -8.67 1.58 -2.85
CA ASN A 113 -9.13 1.93 -1.50
C ASN A 113 -8.27 1.26 -0.43
N ALA A 114 -7.82 0.01 -0.64
CA ALA A 114 -6.86 -0.63 0.26
C ALA A 114 -5.53 0.12 0.33
N VAL A 115 -5.01 0.59 -0.81
CA VAL A 115 -3.80 1.42 -0.87
C VAL A 115 -4.03 2.75 -0.13
N LEU A 116 -5.18 3.40 -0.38
CA LEU A 116 -5.56 4.65 0.27
C LEU A 116 -5.68 4.50 1.79
N ALA A 117 -6.35 3.45 2.27
CA ALA A 117 -6.48 3.14 3.69
C ALA A 117 -5.10 2.96 4.35
N ASN A 118 -4.20 2.22 3.70
CA ASN A 118 -2.84 2.04 4.20
C ASN A 118 -2.05 3.37 4.23
N TRP A 119 -2.25 4.27 3.28
CA TRP A 119 -1.62 5.60 3.32
C TRP A 119 -2.18 6.50 4.41
N TYR A 120 -3.50 6.48 4.65
CA TYR A 120 -4.08 7.14 5.82
C TYR A 120 -3.52 6.57 7.13
N TRP A 121 -3.38 5.25 7.23
CA TRP A 121 -2.78 4.60 8.39
C TRP A 121 -1.33 5.07 8.61
N HIS A 122 -0.51 5.08 7.55
CA HIS A 122 0.85 5.59 7.63
C HIS A 122 0.91 7.06 8.05
N TYR A 123 0.03 7.90 7.50
CA TYR A 123 -0.09 9.30 7.90
C TYR A 123 -0.40 9.44 9.39
N PHE A 124 -1.39 8.68 9.87
CA PHE A 124 -1.75 8.63 11.28
C PHE A 124 -0.56 8.22 12.16
N GLN A 125 0.15 7.15 11.80
CA GLN A 125 1.32 6.69 12.57
C GLN A 125 2.43 7.76 12.62
N GLN A 126 2.72 8.42 11.51
CA GLN A 126 3.75 9.48 11.46
C GLN A 126 3.36 10.73 12.25
N ASN A 127 2.06 11.02 12.37
CA ASN A 127 1.54 12.21 13.02
C ASN A 127 0.86 11.92 14.37
N ARG A 128 1.06 10.72 14.94
CA ARG A 128 0.34 10.24 16.13
C ARG A 128 0.38 11.23 17.30
N TRP A 129 1.53 11.86 17.54
CA TRP A 129 1.70 12.84 18.60
C TRP A 129 0.82 14.09 18.39
N ARG A 130 0.58 14.53 17.15
CA ARG A 130 -0.32 15.66 16.84
C ARG A 130 -1.76 15.31 17.17
N PHE A 131 -2.19 14.11 16.81
CA PHE A 131 -3.54 13.64 17.10
C PHE A 131 -3.81 13.52 18.61
N MET A 132 -2.79 13.16 19.40
CA MET A 132 -2.91 13.12 20.88
C MET A 132 -3.00 14.51 21.52
N GLN A 133 -2.49 15.55 20.85
CA GLN A 133 -2.52 16.93 21.35
C GLN A 133 -3.79 17.69 20.92
N ARG A 134 -4.56 17.16 19.97
CA ARG A 134 -5.80 17.78 19.51
C ARG A 134 -6.93 17.46 20.47
N THR A 135 -7.56 18.49 21.01
CA THR A 135 -8.89 18.36 21.61
C THR A 135 -9.89 17.99 20.51
N GLN A 136 -10.87 17.14 20.82
CA GLN A 136 -11.96 16.84 19.87
C GLN A 136 -12.57 18.16 19.41
N THR A 137 -12.38 18.48 18.14
CA THR A 137 -12.87 19.73 17.58
C THR A 137 -14.26 19.46 17.07
N ALA A 138 -15.28 20.14 17.60
CA ALA A 138 -16.64 20.15 17.04
C ALA A 138 -16.72 20.88 15.68
N ALA A 139 -15.58 21.04 14.99
CA ALA A 139 -15.48 21.73 13.73
C ALA A 139 -16.22 20.92 12.65
N PRO A 140 -16.94 21.61 11.74
CA PRO A 140 -17.64 20.94 10.65
C PRO A 140 -16.67 20.16 9.76
N PRO A 141 -17.18 19.15 9.02
CA PRO A 141 -16.36 18.35 8.14
C PRO A 141 -15.57 19.19 7.13
N SER A 142 -14.26 19.34 7.33
CA SER A 142 -13.34 19.84 6.29
C SER A 142 -12.82 18.69 5.43
N ASP A 143 -12.58 18.96 4.14
CA ASP A 143 -11.88 18.07 3.20
C ASP A 143 -10.37 17.98 3.49
N ASP A 144 -9.84 18.92 4.29
CA ASP A 144 -8.44 18.90 4.73
C ASP A 144 -8.27 17.94 5.93
N PHE A 145 -7.92 16.69 5.62
CA PHE A 145 -7.69 15.66 6.63
C PHE A 145 -6.54 15.95 7.59
N THR A 146 -5.65 16.89 7.26
CA THR A 146 -4.58 17.28 8.17
C THR A 146 -5.11 18.00 9.40
N THR A 147 -6.35 18.47 9.37
CA THR A 147 -7.02 19.17 10.50
C THR A 147 -7.85 18.23 11.37
N TRP A 148 -8.04 16.98 10.97
CA TRP A 148 -8.95 16.07 11.64
C TRP A 148 -8.47 15.66 13.04
N ASP A 149 -9.43 15.30 13.89
CA ASP A 149 -9.16 14.71 15.19
C ASP A 149 -8.96 13.20 15.10
N LEU A 150 -8.59 12.58 16.23
CA LEU A 150 -8.28 11.16 16.29
C LEU A 150 -9.47 10.27 15.91
N PRO A 151 -10.70 10.47 16.43
CA PRO A 151 -11.84 9.66 16.03
C PRO A 151 -12.10 9.70 14.52
N ARG A 152 -11.97 10.87 13.90
CA ARG A 152 -12.29 11.05 12.49
C ARG A 152 -11.27 10.40 11.55
N ILE A 153 -9.96 10.53 11.82
CA ILE A 153 -8.95 9.88 10.97
C ILE A 153 -9.07 8.35 11.04
N LEU A 154 -9.39 7.80 12.21
CA LEU A 154 -9.61 6.37 12.37
C LEU A 154 -10.87 5.91 11.64
N ALA A 155 -11.98 6.66 11.76
CA ALA A 155 -13.21 6.35 11.04
C ALA A 155 -13.03 6.37 9.51
N GLU A 156 -12.23 7.30 8.98
CA GLU A 156 -11.93 7.32 7.54
C GLU A 156 -11.07 6.12 7.14
N ILE A 157 -10.07 5.73 7.94
CA ILE A 157 -9.27 4.52 7.68
C ILE A 157 -10.18 3.28 7.61
N ASP A 158 -11.07 3.12 8.59
CA ASP A 158 -11.99 1.99 8.66
C ASP A 158 -12.92 1.97 7.43
N LYS A 159 -13.53 3.11 7.09
CA LYS A 159 -14.36 3.26 5.89
C LYS A 159 -13.62 2.87 4.61
N GLN A 160 -12.36 3.28 4.44
CA GLN A 160 -11.60 2.93 3.24
C GLN A 160 -11.28 1.42 3.18
N PHE A 161 -11.05 0.77 4.32
CA PHE A 161 -10.92 -0.69 4.38
C PHE A 161 -12.25 -1.40 4.09
N GLU A 162 -13.38 -0.92 4.60
CA GLU A 162 -14.70 -1.45 4.28
C GLU A 162 -14.97 -1.39 2.76
N LEU A 163 -14.67 -0.25 2.12
CA LEU A 163 -14.78 -0.10 0.67
C LEU A 163 -13.84 -1.03 -0.10
N ALA A 164 -12.67 -1.36 0.46
CA ALA A 164 -11.76 -2.33 -0.14
C ALA A 164 -12.28 -3.77 -0.05
N LEU A 165 -13.08 -4.08 0.97
CA LEU A 165 -13.64 -5.41 1.22
C LEU A 165 -14.98 -5.64 0.54
N ALA A 166 -15.73 -4.59 0.20
CA ALA A 166 -17.07 -4.68 -0.39
C ALA A 166 -17.15 -5.49 -1.70
N GLU A 167 -16.08 -5.58 -2.50
CA GLU A 167 -16.03 -6.44 -3.69
C GLU A 167 -15.53 -7.85 -3.38
N SER A 168 -14.75 -8.04 -2.30
CA SER A 168 -14.24 -9.36 -1.92
C SER A 168 -15.35 -10.34 -1.53
N GLU A 169 -16.50 -9.86 -1.04
CA GLU A 169 -17.69 -10.67 -0.79
C GLU A 169 -18.33 -11.18 -2.09
N THR A 170 -18.13 -10.51 -3.23
CA THR A 170 -18.65 -10.94 -4.53
C THR A 170 -17.72 -11.86 -5.32
N LEU A 171 -16.46 -12.00 -4.89
CA LEU A 171 -15.43 -12.83 -5.56
C LEU A 171 -15.27 -14.22 -4.94
N GLN A 172 -16.03 -14.56 -3.89
CA GLN A 172 -15.97 -15.86 -3.20
C GLN A 172 -16.99 -16.92 -3.71
N ASP A 173 -17.79 -16.58 -4.73
CA ASP A 173 -18.74 -17.48 -5.41
C ASP A 173 -18.23 -17.90 -6.81
#